data_AF-A0A8J4THG2-F1
#
_entry.id   AF-A0A8J4THG2-F1
#
_cell.length_a   1.000
_cell.length_b   1.000
_cell.length_c   1.000
_cell.angle_alpha   90.00
_cell.angle_beta   90.00
_cell.angle_gamma   90.00
#
_symmetry.space_group_name_H-M   'P 1'
#
loop_
_entity.id
_entity.type
_entity.pdbx_description
1 polymer ?
#
loop_
_entity_poly.entity_id
_entity_poly.type
_entity_poly.pdbx_seq_one_letter_code
_entity_poly.pdbx_strand_id
1 'polypeptide(L)' 'VNGSYEALSGGSTTEGFEDFTGGIAEQYELRSAPPNMFQIIQRALAAGSLLGCSID' A
#
# COMPACT_ATOMS: atom_id res chain seq x y z
N VAL A 1 -13.00 -7.30 13.31
CA VAL A 1 -14.07 -6.39 12.81
C VAL A 1 -14.04 -5.13 13.64
N ASN A 2 -13.58 -4.03 13.04
CA ASN A 2 -13.41 -2.73 13.69
C ASN A 2 -14.77 -2.26 14.25
N GLY A 3 -14.88 -2.20 15.58
CA GLY A 3 -16.16 -2.08 16.30
C GLY A 3 -16.81 -0.70 16.30
N SER A 4 -16.22 0.28 15.62
CA SER A 4 -16.76 1.63 15.46
C SER A 4 -16.19 2.29 14.20
N TYR A 5 -16.89 3.28 13.64
CA TYR A 5 -16.38 4.08 12.51
C TYR A 5 -15.11 4.87 12.88
N GLU A 6 -14.94 5.20 14.16
CA GLU A 6 -13.75 5.87 14.69
C GLU A 6 -12.51 4.95 14.66
N ALA A 7 -12.69 3.62 14.68
CA ALA A 7 -11.58 2.68 14.50
C ALA A 7 -11.04 2.64 13.06
N LEU A 8 -11.70 3.30 12.10
CA LEU A 8 -11.18 3.52 10.74
C LEU A 8 -10.38 4.84 10.63
N SER A 9 -10.51 5.76 11.59
CA SER A 9 -9.70 6.98 11.64
C SER A 9 -8.37 6.68 12.32
N GLY A 10 -7.30 6.54 11.53
CA GLY A 10 -5.94 6.23 11.99
C GLY A 10 -5.38 4.91 11.50
N GLY A 11 -6.19 4.07 10.84
CA GLY A 11 -5.71 2.87 10.15
C GLY A 11 -4.87 3.24 8.93
N SER A 12 -3.80 2.49 8.68
CA SER A 12 -2.98 2.71 7.48
C SER A 12 -3.70 2.20 6.24
N THR A 13 -3.59 2.90 5.11
CA THR A 13 -4.09 2.40 3.82
C THR A 13 -3.53 1.01 3.49
N THR A 14 -2.30 0.73 3.96
CA THR A 14 -1.61 -0.55 3.87
C THR A 14 -2.39 -1.68 4.57
N GLU A 15 -2.89 -1.46 5.79
CA GLU A 15 -3.69 -2.46 6.53
C GLU A 15 -5.02 -2.73 5.82
N GLY A 16 -5.65 -1.70 5.26
CA GLY A 16 -6.86 -1.87 4.44
C GLY A 16 -6.61 -2.73 3.20
N PHE A 17 -5.47 -2.57 2.53
CA PHE A 17 -5.15 -3.40 1.36
C PHE A 17 -4.92 -4.87 1.72
N GLU A 18 -4.26 -5.16 2.85
CA GLU A 18 -4.06 -6.53 3.31
C GLU A 18 -5.37 -7.17 3.73
N ASP A 19 -6.19 -6.48 4.55
CA ASP A 19 -7.47 -6.98 5.03
C ASP A 19 -8.48 -7.25 3.91
N PHE A 20 -8.50 -6.43 2.86
CA PHE A 20 -9.47 -6.56 1.76
C PHE A 20 -9.04 -7.50 0.64
N THR A 21 -7.74 -7.77 0.49
CA THR A 21 -7.24 -8.60 -0.62
C THR A 21 -6.63 -9.92 -0.16
N GLY A 22 -6.27 -10.06 1.12
CA GLY A 22 -5.47 -11.17 1.64
C GLY A 22 -4.04 -11.22 1.07
N GLY A 23 -3.60 -10.13 0.43
CA GLY A 23 -2.27 -9.98 -0.14
C GLY A 23 -1.24 -9.43 0.85
N ILE A 24 -0.02 -9.21 0.37
CA ILE A 24 1.08 -8.58 1.12
C ILE A 24 1.19 -7.13 0.64
N ALA A 25 1.34 -6.19 1.56
CA ALA A 25 1.61 -4.81 1.21
C ALA A 25 3.10 -4.46 1.38
N GLU A 26 3.66 -3.73 0.41
CA GLU A 26 5.02 -3.21 0.45
C GLU A 26 4.98 -1.67 0.44
N GLN A 27 5.83 -1.04 1.24
CA GLN A 27 5.91 0.42 1.33
C GLN A 27 7.33 0.90 1.02
N TYR A 28 7.42 1.96 0.21
CA TYR A 28 8.68 2.54 -0.23
C TYR A 28 8.73 4.04 0.09
N GLU A 29 9.81 4.48 0.71
CA GLU A 29 10.05 5.90 0.94
C GLU A 29 10.59 6.56 -0.34
N LEU A 30 9.81 7.46 -0.95
CA LEU A 30 10.19 8.08 -2.22
C LEU A 30 11.42 9.00 -2.12
N ARG A 31 11.71 9.52 -0.92
CA ARG A 31 12.93 10.31 -0.64
C ARG A 31 14.21 9.45 -0.65
N SER A 32 14.06 8.14 -0.43
CA SER A 32 15.14 7.14 -0.45
C SER A 32 14.76 5.97 -1.35
N ALA A 33 14.30 6.29 -2.56
CA ALA A 33 13.79 5.29 -3.48
C ALA A 33 14.91 4.39 -4.04
N PRO A 34 14.68 3.06 -4.14
CA PRO A 34 15.61 2.17 -4.80
C PRO A 34 15.75 2.51 -6.30
N PRO A 35 16.93 2.32 -6.92
CA PRO A 35 17.19 2.71 -8.30
C PRO A 35 16.34 1.95 -9.33
N ASN A 36 15.80 0.79 -8.95
CA ASN A 36 14.92 -0.04 -9.77
C ASN A 36 13.41 0.19 -9.48
N MET A 37 13.03 1.28 -8.79
CA MET A 37 11.64 1.59 -8.44
C MET A 37 10.68 1.47 -9.64
N PHE A 38 11.06 1.99 -10.81
CA PHE A 38 10.20 1.94 -11.99
C PHE A 38 9.95 0.50 -12.49
N GLN A 39 10.93 -0.41 -12.31
CA GLN A 39 10.74 -1.82 -12.65
C GLN A 39 9.82 -2.51 -11.64
N ILE A 40 9.92 -2.15 -10.36
CA ILE A 40 9.03 -2.66 -9.30
C ILE A 40 7.59 -2.25 -9.62
N ILE A 41 7.34 -0.97 -9.93
CA ILE A 41 6.01 -0.46 -10.30
C ILE A 41 5.46 -1.19 -11.53
N GLN A 42 6.25 -1.37 -12.58
CA GLN A 42 5.79 -2.10 -13.77
C GLN A 42 5.40 -3.56 -13.47
N ARG A 43 6.18 -4.25 -12.63
CA ARG A 43 5.87 -5.63 -12.22
C ARG A 43 4.60 -5.70 -11.38
N ALA A 44 4.42 -4.77 -10.45
CA ALA A 44 3.22 -4.64 -9.63
C ALA A 44 1.97 -4.40 -10.50
N LEU A 45 2.05 -3.48 -11.46
CA LEU A 45 0.95 -3.22 -12.40
C LEU A 45 0.62 -4.46 -13.26
N ALA A 46 1.64 -5.16 -13.77
CA ALA A 46 1.45 -6.38 -14.56
C ALA A 46 0.83 -7.53 -13.76
N ALA A 47 1.09 -7.58 -12.45
CA ALA A 47 0.50 -8.55 -11.53
C ALA A 47 -0.91 -8.17 -11.03
N GLY A 48 -1.42 -6.99 -11.38
CA GLY A 48 -2.70 -6.48 -10.90
C GLY A 48 -2.67 -5.99 -9.45
N SER A 49 -1.49 -5.68 -8.91
CA SER A 49 -1.33 -5.14 -7.56
C SER A 49 -1.94 -3.73 -7.46
N LEU A 50 -2.48 -3.42 -6.28
CA LEU A 50 -3.00 -2.09 -5.96
C LEU A 50 -1.87 -1.20 -5.46
N LEU A 51 -1.67 -0.07 -6.11
CA LEU A 51 -0.61 0.90 -5.78
C LEU A 51 -1.27 2.16 -5.20
N GLY A 52 -0.83 2.57 -4.02
CA GLY A 52 -1.22 3.83 -3.39
C GLY A 52 -0.01 4.70 -3.12
N CYS A 53 -0.19 6.02 -3.15
CA CYS A 53 0.80 6.99 -2.68
C CYS A 53 0.14 8.01 -1.77
N SER A 54 0.90 8.52 -0.82
CA SER A 54 0.50 9.61 0.06
C SER A 54 1.57 10.69 0.06
N ILE A 55 1.14 11.92 0.37
CA ILE A 55 2.02 13.05 0.63
C ILE A 55 1.83 13.37 2.11
N ASP A 56 2.90 13.22 2.87
CA ASP A 56 3.02 13.69 4.26
C ASP A 56 3.99 14.88 4.31
#